data_AF-A0ABC7ZPL2-F1
#
_entry.id   AF-A0ABC7ZPL2-F1
#
_cell.length_a   1.000
_cell.length_b   1.000
_cell.length_c   1.000
_cell.angle_alpha   90.00
_cell.angle_beta   90.00
_cell.angle_gamma   90.00
#
_symmetry.space_group_name_H-M   'P 1'
#
loop_
_entity.id
_entity.type
_entity.pdbx_description
1 polymer ?
#
loop_
_entity_poly.entity_id
_entity_poly.type
_entity_poly.pdbx_seq_one_letter_code
_entity_poly.pdbx_strand_id
1 'polypeptide(L)'
;MNLTPGGNAPVPAQELRVRITSGGQVDASAFRLYADGKVQGDADMVFYGQPRNDDGTVSLVSEGQYSTFTVALNRLKPDVQKIAFTVTCDGGQTVSGLRNLSIDVEQGATGLVSGSVELSGRQEAALILGEFYRRNNDWKFRFVAQGFNGGLKPLAEHFGVNIADEPAPAAPTPPVVTPPPVETKISLSKVSLTKEKPAISLTKRDNFGEIRINLNWHRGSSKSGFAGMFGSKGIDLDLGAFVELQDGYKSVIQALGNAFGDYRDEPYVQLKGDDRTGDVSDGEWLHINGREWKHIREVLIYAFIYEGVPSWDKTDGVVTIHVPDQPPIETRLTEGENRRTLCAIARLVNENGAIKVERINQYFKGQDEMDRAFGWGFRWSAGSK
;
A
#
# COMPACT_ATOMS: atom_id res chain seq x y z
N MET A 1 -21.79 -26.07 -14.63
CA MET A 1 -22.21 -27.00 -13.55
C MET A 1 -22.36 -26.19 -12.27
N ASN A 2 -23.50 -26.28 -11.58
CA ASN A 2 -23.67 -25.58 -10.30
C ASN A 2 -23.17 -26.47 -9.17
N LEU A 3 -22.33 -25.94 -8.29
CA LEU A 3 -21.80 -26.63 -7.13
C LEU A 3 -22.40 -26.07 -5.84
N THR A 4 -22.67 -26.96 -4.89
CA THR A 4 -22.92 -26.61 -3.48
C THR A 4 -21.59 -26.58 -2.71
N PRO A 5 -21.52 -25.91 -1.55
CA PRO A 5 -20.30 -25.90 -0.74
C PRO A 5 -19.75 -27.32 -0.49
N GLY A 6 -18.44 -27.50 -0.67
CA GLY A 6 -17.72 -28.78 -0.65
C GLY A 6 -17.71 -29.55 -1.99
N GLY A 7 -18.62 -29.22 -2.91
CA GLY A 7 -18.71 -29.81 -4.25
C GLY A 7 -17.49 -29.48 -5.11
N ASN A 8 -17.14 -30.37 -6.03
CA ASN A 8 -16.00 -30.18 -6.95
C ASN A 8 -16.28 -30.76 -8.34
N ALA A 9 -15.65 -30.18 -9.35
CA ALA A 9 -15.74 -30.60 -10.75
C ALA A 9 -14.35 -30.61 -11.40
N PRO A 10 -14.08 -31.50 -12.37
CA PRO A 10 -12.87 -31.41 -13.18
C PRO A 10 -12.89 -30.12 -14.02
N VAL A 11 -11.71 -29.54 -14.25
CA VAL A 11 -11.51 -28.38 -15.12
C VAL A 11 -10.32 -28.62 -16.05
N PRO A 12 -10.33 -28.08 -17.29
CA PRO A 12 -9.22 -28.31 -18.20
C PRO A 12 -7.96 -27.58 -17.74
N ALA A 13 -6.80 -28.20 -17.96
CA ALA A 13 -5.49 -27.61 -17.68
C ALA A 13 -5.14 -26.59 -18.77
N GLN A 14 -5.65 -25.38 -18.64
CA GLN A 14 -5.50 -24.28 -19.59
C GLN A 14 -5.69 -22.94 -18.88
N GLU A 15 -5.72 -21.86 -19.65
CA GLU A 15 -6.17 -20.58 -19.11
C GLU A 15 -7.69 -20.60 -18.87
N LEU A 16 -8.07 -20.24 -17.64
CA LEU A 16 -9.45 -20.12 -17.18
C LEU A 16 -9.67 -18.74 -16.57
N ARG A 17 -10.89 -18.26 -16.66
CA ARG A 17 -11.35 -17.05 -15.99
C ARG A 17 -12.14 -17.43 -14.75
N VAL A 18 -11.92 -16.71 -13.65
CA VAL A 18 -12.70 -16.83 -12.42
C VAL A 18 -13.36 -15.49 -12.17
N ARG A 19 -14.69 -15.45 -12.20
CA ARG A 19 -15.47 -14.24 -11.91
C ARG A 19 -16.12 -14.37 -10.54
N ILE A 20 -15.92 -13.38 -9.69
CA ILE A 20 -16.58 -13.23 -8.40
C ILE A 20 -17.58 -12.09 -8.52
N THR A 21 -18.82 -12.32 -8.11
CA THR A 21 -19.90 -11.32 -8.07
C THR A 21 -20.32 -11.14 -6.62
N SER A 22 -20.24 -9.93 -6.07
CA SER A 22 -20.52 -9.66 -4.65
C SER A 22 -21.67 -8.67 -4.40
N GLY A 23 -22.13 -7.96 -5.42
CA GLY A 23 -23.23 -7.00 -5.30
C GLY A 23 -23.00 -5.90 -4.23
N GLY A 24 -21.76 -5.71 -3.78
CA GLY A 24 -21.33 -4.86 -2.67
C GLY A 24 -19.80 -4.76 -2.66
N GLN A 25 -19.25 -3.86 -1.85
CA GLN A 25 -17.80 -3.66 -1.78
C GLN A 25 -17.15 -4.84 -1.06
N VAL A 26 -16.22 -5.52 -1.74
CA VAL A 26 -15.35 -6.55 -1.18
C VAL A 26 -13.99 -6.48 -1.86
N ASP A 27 -12.96 -6.80 -1.11
CA ASP A 27 -11.63 -7.05 -1.65
C ASP A 27 -11.52 -8.51 -2.08
N ALA A 28 -11.22 -8.76 -3.36
CA ALA A 28 -11.00 -10.10 -3.88
C ALA A 28 -9.50 -10.42 -3.95
N SER A 29 -9.13 -11.64 -3.57
CA SER A 29 -7.73 -12.09 -3.65
C SER A 29 -7.62 -13.54 -4.12
N ALA A 30 -6.46 -13.88 -4.66
CA ALA A 30 -6.08 -15.23 -5.02
C ALA A 30 -4.75 -15.61 -4.36
N PHE A 31 -4.61 -16.86 -3.90
CA PHE A 31 -3.41 -17.37 -3.24
C PHE A 31 -2.90 -18.59 -3.98
N ARG A 32 -1.65 -18.56 -4.45
CA ARG A 32 -0.92 -19.70 -5.03
C ARG A 32 -0.31 -20.51 -3.88
N LEU A 33 -0.77 -21.75 -3.71
CA LEU A 33 -0.44 -22.56 -2.54
C LEU A 33 0.33 -23.81 -2.94
N TYR A 34 1.26 -24.18 -2.07
CA TYR A 34 2.17 -25.33 -2.26
C TYR A 34 1.71 -26.53 -1.42
N ALA A 35 2.58 -27.53 -1.26
CA ALA A 35 2.23 -28.83 -0.68
C ALA A 35 1.70 -28.76 0.76
N ASP A 36 2.13 -27.77 1.54
CA ASP A 36 1.68 -27.51 2.90
C ASP A 36 0.40 -26.66 2.98
N GLY A 37 -0.14 -26.24 1.83
CA GLY A 37 -1.29 -25.35 1.73
C GLY A 37 -0.96 -23.89 2.07
N LYS A 38 0.31 -23.50 2.07
CA LYS A 38 0.78 -22.15 2.34
C LYS A 38 1.36 -21.49 1.09
N VAL A 39 1.49 -20.17 1.12
CA VAL A 39 2.30 -19.39 0.17
C VAL A 39 3.79 -19.54 0.49
N GLN A 40 4.67 -19.26 -0.48
CA GLN A 40 6.12 -19.17 -0.28
C GLN A 40 6.62 -17.73 -0.14
N GLY A 41 5.80 -16.74 -0.51
CA GLY A 41 6.06 -15.34 -0.28
C GLY A 41 5.04 -14.44 -0.97
N ASP A 42 5.33 -13.13 -0.96
CA ASP A 42 4.39 -12.11 -1.41
C ASP A 42 3.91 -12.31 -2.85
N ALA A 43 4.81 -12.79 -3.72
CA ALA A 43 4.51 -13.07 -5.13
C ALA A 43 3.37 -14.09 -5.33
N ASP A 44 3.05 -14.91 -4.33
CA ASP A 44 1.99 -15.92 -4.40
C ASP A 44 0.59 -15.38 -4.09
N MET A 45 0.48 -14.15 -3.59
CA MET A 45 -0.80 -13.49 -3.33
C MET A 45 -1.12 -12.50 -4.44
N VAL A 46 -2.25 -12.67 -5.12
CA VAL A 46 -2.73 -11.75 -6.16
C VAL A 46 -3.97 -11.03 -5.68
N PHE A 47 -3.93 -9.72 -5.68
CA PHE A 47 -5.02 -8.83 -5.24
C PHE A 47 -4.84 -7.47 -5.94
N TYR A 48 -5.68 -6.47 -5.67
CA TYR A 48 -5.63 -5.19 -6.39
C TYR A 48 -4.27 -4.46 -6.35
N GLY A 49 -3.53 -4.54 -5.24
CA GLY A 49 -2.19 -3.93 -5.11
C GLY A 49 -1.06 -4.79 -5.68
N GLN A 50 -1.31 -6.07 -5.95
CA GLN A 50 -0.43 -6.96 -6.71
C GLN A 50 -1.27 -7.75 -7.73
N PRO A 51 -1.68 -7.12 -8.85
CA PRO A 51 -2.70 -7.68 -9.74
C PRO A 51 -2.17 -8.85 -10.59
N ARG A 52 -0.91 -9.24 -10.43
CA ARG A 52 -0.28 -10.36 -11.13
C ARG A 52 0.85 -10.93 -10.28
N ASN A 53 1.01 -12.26 -10.30
CA ASN A 53 2.14 -12.92 -9.65
C ASN A 53 3.42 -12.90 -10.52
N ASP A 54 4.55 -13.30 -9.92
CA ASP A 54 5.90 -13.28 -10.51
C ASP A 54 6.01 -13.96 -11.89
N ASP A 55 5.35 -15.10 -12.07
CA ASP A 55 5.38 -15.88 -13.33
C ASP A 55 4.17 -15.60 -14.23
N GLY A 56 3.27 -14.71 -13.80
CA GLY A 56 2.10 -14.30 -14.55
C GLY A 56 1.11 -15.41 -14.88
N THR A 57 1.07 -16.45 -14.08
CA THR A 57 0.09 -17.53 -14.18
C THR A 57 -1.24 -17.18 -13.51
N VAL A 58 -1.27 -16.18 -12.63
CA VAL A 58 -2.48 -15.65 -11.97
C VAL A 58 -2.51 -14.14 -12.16
N SER A 59 -3.65 -13.58 -12.55
CA SER A 59 -3.81 -12.13 -12.65
C SER A 59 -5.23 -11.70 -12.32
N LEU A 60 -5.37 -10.59 -11.61
CA LEU A 60 -6.62 -9.84 -11.43
C LEU A 60 -6.77 -8.86 -12.59
N VAL A 61 -7.80 -9.06 -13.42
CA VAL A 61 -8.04 -8.32 -14.66
C VAL A 61 -9.02 -7.17 -14.47
N SER A 62 -9.95 -7.30 -13.53
CA SER A 62 -11.01 -6.33 -13.25
C SER A 62 -11.43 -6.45 -11.79
N GLU A 63 -11.82 -5.33 -11.19
CA GLU A 63 -12.36 -5.23 -9.84
C GLU A 63 -13.43 -4.14 -9.79
N GLY A 64 -14.41 -4.27 -8.88
CA GLY A 64 -15.56 -3.39 -8.76
C GLY A 64 -16.81 -4.16 -8.32
N GLN A 65 -17.94 -4.01 -9.00
CA GLN A 65 -19.13 -4.84 -8.75
C GLN A 65 -18.90 -6.34 -9.04
N TYR A 66 -17.86 -6.64 -9.83
CA TYR A 66 -17.38 -7.98 -10.14
C TYR A 66 -15.85 -7.97 -10.15
N SER A 67 -15.24 -9.00 -9.58
CA SER A 67 -13.79 -9.22 -9.64
C SER A 67 -13.48 -10.38 -10.56
N THR A 68 -12.54 -10.20 -11.49
CA THR A 68 -12.23 -11.21 -12.51
C THR A 68 -10.76 -11.56 -12.48
N PHE A 69 -10.45 -12.83 -12.24
CA PHE A 69 -9.11 -13.38 -12.34
C PHE A 69 -8.92 -14.20 -13.61
N THR A 70 -7.71 -14.22 -14.14
CA THR A 70 -7.25 -15.19 -15.14
C THR A 70 -6.21 -16.10 -14.52
N VAL A 71 -6.33 -17.41 -14.75
CA VAL A 71 -5.41 -18.42 -14.24
C VAL A 71 -4.97 -19.37 -15.35
N ALA A 72 -3.67 -19.40 -15.66
CA ALA A 72 -3.05 -20.28 -16.65
C ALA A 72 -2.59 -21.60 -16.02
N LEU A 73 -3.52 -22.53 -15.80
CA LEU A 73 -3.28 -23.80 -15.08
C LEU A 73 -2.23 -24.71 -15.74
N ASN A 74 -2.03 -24.58 -17.05
CA ASN A 74 -1.02 -25.30 -17.83
C ASN A 74 0.40 -24.72 -17.72
N ARG A 75 0.53 -23.48 -17.24
CA ARG A 75 1.84 -22.82 -17.05
C ARG A 75 2.32 -22.84 -15.60
N LEU A 76 1.47 -23.26 -14.66
CA LEU A 76 1.82 -23.35 -13.25
C LEU A 76 2.96 -24.33 -13.02
N LYS A 77 3.97 -23.89 -12.25
CA LYS A 77 5.08 -24.72 -11.79
C LYS A 77 4.56 -26.02 -11.14
N PRO A 78 5.30 -27.15 -11.24
CA PRO A 78 4.84 -28.44 -10.74
C PRO A 78 4.58 -28.50 -9.22
N ASP A 79 5.28 -27.66 -8.46
CA ASP A 79 5.18 -27.56 -7.00
C ASP A 79 3.90 -26.85 -6.52
N VAL A 80 3.27 -26.02 -7.35
CA VAL A 80 1.97 -25.41 -7.05
C VAL A 80 0.89 -26.49 -6.98
N GLN A 81 0.23 -26.59 -5.82
CA GLN A 81 -0.81 -27.59 -5.58
C GLN A 81 -2.21 -27.01 -5.66
N LYS A 82 -2.40 -25.74 -5.30
CA LYS A 82 -3.71 -25.09 -5.30
C LYS A 82 -3.65 -23.61 -5.65
N ILE A 83 -4.78 -23.09 -6.09
CA ILE A 83 -5.04 -21.64 -6.17
C ILE A 83 -6.38 -21.36 -5.51
N ALA A 84 -6.37 -20.70 -4.35
CA ALA A 84 -7.57 -20.35 -3.59
C ALA A 84 -8.02 -18.93 -3.94
N PHE A 85 -9.33 -18.70 -4.03
CA PHE A 85 -9.94 -17.39 -4.24
C PHE A 85 -10.77 -16.98 -3.03
N THR A 86 -10.57 -15.74 -2.59
CA THR A 86 -11.17 -15.22 -1.37
C THR A 86 -11.84 -13.89 -1.61
N VAL A 87 -12.75 -13.54 -0.70
CA VAL A 87 -13.29 -12.18 -0.55
C VAL A 87 -13.19 -11.74 0.90
N THR A 88 -12.94 -10.45 1.12
CA THR A 88 -12.92 -9.81 2.43
C THR A 88 -13.80 -8.57 2.38
N CYS A 89 -14.61 -8.34 3.42
CA CYS A 89 -15.39 -7.12 3.61
C CYS A 89 -14.58 -6.07 4.39
N ASP A 90 -14.80 -4.79 4.08
CA ASP A 90 -14.14 -3.67 4.75
C ASP A 90 -14.75 -3.35 6.12
N GLY A 91 -13.96 -2.68 6.98
CA GLY A 91 -14.49 -1.81 8.04
C GLY A 91 -15.51 -2.42 9.01
N GLY A 92 -15.31 -3.67 9.45
CA GLY A 92 -16.21 -4.36 10.39
C GLY A 92 -17.52 -4.85 9.77
N GLN A 93 -17.65 -4.81 8.44
CA GLN A 93 -18.77 -5.41 7.72
C GLN A 93 -18.61 -6.92 7.60
N THR A 94 -19.73 -7.60 7.36
CA THR A 94 -19.79 -9.05 7.16
C THR A 94 -20.41 -9.37 5.81
N VAL A 95 -20.19 -10.59 5.35
CA VAL A 95 -20.69 -11.06 4.05
C VAL A 95 -22.22 -11.07 3.97
N SER A 96 -22.94 -11.06 5.10
CA SER A 96 -24.40 -10.94 5.11
C SER A 96 -24.91 -9.55 4.70
N GLY A 97 -24.04 -8.53 4.68
CA GLY A 97 -24.35 -7.21 4.13
C GLY A 97 -24.32 -7.14 2.60
N LEU A 98 -23.84 -8.19 1.93
CA LEU A 98 -23.77 -8.26 0.47
C LEU A 98 -25.13 -8.59 -0.15
N ARG A 99 -25.41 -8.07 -1.36
CA ARG A 99 -26.67 -8.36 -2.07
C ARG A 99 -26.67 -9.75 -2.69
N ASN A 100 -25.52 -10.23 -3.12
CA ASN A 100 -25.29 -11.58 -3.62
C ASN A 100 -23.81 -11.93 -3.46
N LEU A 101 -23.47 -13.21 -3.49
CA LEU A 101 -22.06 -13.60 -3.55
C LEU A 101 -21.95 -14.91 -4.34
N SER A 102 -21.27 -14.87 -5.49
CA SER A 102 -21.05 -16.03 -6.34
C SER A 102 -19.65 -16.06 -6.92
N ILE A 103 -19.22 -17.26 -7.32
CA ILE A 103 -17.99 -17.52 -8.05
C ILE A 103 -18.30 -18.39 -9.27
N ASP A 104 -17.87 -17.93 -10.44
CA ASP A 104 -17.99 -18.64 -11.72
C ASP A 104 -16.61 -18.94 -12.27
N VAL A 105 -16.42 -20.14 -12.82
CA VAL A 105 -15.25 -20.52 -13.59
C VAL A 105 -15.64 -20.66 -15.05
N GLU A 106 -14.95 -19.95 -15.93
CA GLU A 106 -15.26 -19.83 -17.35
C GLU A 106 -14.03 -20.22 -18.20
N GLN A 107 -14.29 -20.86 -19.34
CA GLN A 107 -13.35 -21.04 -20.44
C GLN A 107 -13.81 -20.15 -21.59
N GLY A 108 -13.13 -19.02 -21.81
CA GLY A 108 -13.57 -18.03 -22.80
C GLY A 108 -14.95 -17.47 -22.43
N ALA A 109 -15.97 -17.75 -23.25
CA ALA A 109 -17.37 -17.38 -22.99
C ALA A 109 -18.20 -18.52 -22.39
N THR A 110 -17.61 -19.71 -22.19
CA THR A 110 -18.32 -20.91 -21.72
C THR A 110 -18.17 -21.06 -20.21
N GLY A 111 -19.28 -21.05 -19.48
CA GLY A 111 -19.31 -21.33 -18.04
C GLY A 111 -19.09 -22.82 -17.74
N LEU A 112 -18.06 -23.14 -16.97
CA LEU A 112 -17.73 -24.50 -16.55
C LEU A 112 -18.36 -24.83 -15.19
N VAL A 113 -18.15 -23.96 -14.21
CA VAL A 113 -18.58 -24.13 -12.83
C VAL A 113 -19.18 -22.83 -12.33
N SER A 114 -20.21 -22.92 -11.49
CA SER A 114 -20.74 -21.80 -10.72
C SER A 114 -21.04 -22.24 -9.30
N GLY A 115 -20.87 -21.35 -8.34
CA GLY A 115 -21.22 -21.54 -6.93
C GLY A 115 -21.79 -20.24 -6.38
N SER A 116 -22.86 -20.33 -5.61
CA SER A 116 -23.48 -19.18 -4.93
C SER A 116 -23.47 -19.42 -3.43
N VAL A 117 -23.14 -18.37 -2.67
CA VAL A 117 -23.08 -18.40 -1.22
C VAL A 117 -24.43 -17.96 -0.67
N GLU A 118 -25.00 -18.76 0.24
CA GLU A 118 -26.14 -18.32 1.05
C GLU A 118 -25.63 -17.33 2.11
N LEU A 119 -26.16 -16.10 2.07
CA LEU A 119 -25.69 -14.97 2.87
C LEU A 119 -26.51 -14.79 4.15
N SER A 120 -27.74 -15.31 4.20
CA SER A 120 -28.61 -15.17 5.35
C SER A 120 -27.99 -15.78 6.61
N GLY A 121 -27.92 -14.98 7.68
CA GLY A 121 -27.43 -15.41 8.99
C GLY A 121 -25.90 -15.54 9.12
N ARG A 122 -25.13 -15.23 8.06
CA ARG A 122 -23.67 -15.23 8.10
C ARG A 122 -23.10 -14.05 8.90
N GLN A 123 -21.98 -14.29 9.56
CA GLN A 123 -21.28 -13.32 10.42
C GLN A 123 -19.82 -13.12 10.02
N GLU A 124 -19.37 -13.83 9.00
CA GLU A 124 -17.96 -13.83 8.62
C GLU A 124 -17.61 -12.56 7.85
N ALA A 125 -16.47 -11.95 8.17
CA ALA A 125 -15.95 -10.79 7.45
C ALA A 125 -15.10 -11.18 6.23
N ALA A 126 -14.68 -12.44 6.12
CA ALA A 126 -14.00 -12.96 4.94
C ALA A 126 -14.43 -14.40 4.60
N LEU A 127 -14.25 -14.80 3.35
CA LEU A 127 -14.65 -16.10 2.80
C LEU A 127 -13.58 -16.65 1.85
N ILE A 128 -13.25 -17.93 1.96
CA ILE A 128 -12.68 -18.71 0.86
C ILE A 128 -13.83 -19.19 -0.01
N LEU A 129 -13.96 -18.66 -1.23
CA LEU A 129 -15.05 -18.97 -2.15
C LEU A 129 -14.82 -20.31 -2.84
N GLY A 130 -13.63 -20.50 -3.40
CA GLY A 130 -13.31 -21.71 -4.15
C GLY A 130 -11.82 -21.87 -4.36
N GLU A 131 -11.41 -23.06 -4.77
CA GLU A 131 -10.01 -23.38 -5.03
C GLU A 131 -9.88 -24.23 -6.30
N PHE A 132 -8.92 -23.89 -7.16
CA PHE A 132 -8.32 -24.87 -8.06
C PHE A 132 -7.37 -25.75 -7.25
N TYR A 133 -7.39 -27.06 -7.47
CA TYR A 133 -6.45 -27.97 -6.83
C TYR A 133 -6.07 -29.11 -7.77
N ARG A 134 -4.82 -29.56 -7.67
CA ARG A 134 -4.33 -30.76 -8.38
C ARG A 134 -4.72 -32.02 -7.61
N ARG A 135 -5.17 -33.03 -8.34
CA ARG A 135 -5.37 -34.39 -7.83
C ARG A 135 -4.99 -35.38 -8.94
N ASN A 136 -4.01 -36.25 -8.68
CA ASN A 136 -3.49 -37.20 -9.68
C ASN A 136 -3.06 -36.52 -11.00
N ASN A 137 -2.38 -35.38 -10.92
CA ASN A 137 -1.99 -34.50 -12.04
C ASN A 137 -3.13 -33.82 -12.82
N ASP A 138 -4.40 -34.09 -12.49
CA ASP A 138 -5.54 -33.38 -13.07
C ASP A 138 -5.95 -32.18 -12.21
N TRP A 139 -6.43 -31.12 -12.86
CA TRP A 139 -6.99 -29.96 -12.19
C TRP A 139 -8.48 -30.12 -11.93
N LYS A 140 -8.89 -29.74 -10.72
CA LYS A 140 -10.30 -29.66 -10.31
C LYS A 140 -10.57 -28.32 -9.68
N PHE A 141 -11.80 -27.84 -9.78
CA PHE A 141 -12.28 -26.71 -8.99
C PHE A 141 -13.20 -27.22 -7.90
N ARG A 142 -13.00 -26.74 -6.66
CA ARG A 142 -13.89 -26.97 -5.53
C ARG A 142 -14.54 -25.66 -5.13
N PHE A 143 -15.85 -25.68 -4.95
CA PHE A 143 -16.56 -24.59 -4.29
C PHE A 143 -16.50 -24.81 -2.78
N VAL A 144 -15.94 -23.87 -2.03
CA VAL A 144 -15.57 -24.04 -0.60
C VAL A 144 -16.58 -23.32 0.30
N ALA A 145 -16.77 -22.01 0.11
CA ALA A 145 -17.62 -21.14 0.93
C ALA A 145 -17.34 -21.19 2.45
N GLN A 146 -16.06 -21.29 2.83
CA GLN A 146 -15.62 -21.31 4.22
C GLN A 146 -15.38 -19.90 4.74
N GLY A 147 -15.98 -19.54 5.86
CA GLY A 147 -15.91 -18.19 6.42
C GLY A 147 -14.88 -18.01 7.54
N PHE A 148 -14.46 -16.75 7.71
CA PHE A 148 -13.52 -16.28 8.72
C PHE A 148 -14.10 -15.04 9.42
N ASN A 149 -14.41 -15.17 10.71
CA ASN A 149 -15.03 -14.09 11.50
C ASN A 149 -14.11 -12.87 11.63
N GLY A 150 -12.81 -13.07 11.86
CA GLY A 150 -11.84 -11.97 12.04
C GLY A 150 -11.37 -11.30 10.74
N GLY A 151 -12.02 -11.58 9.61
CA GLY A 151 -11.72 -10.93 8.33
C GLY A 151 -10.39 -11.36 7.72
N LEU A 152 -9.69 -10.40 7.12
CA LEU A 152 -8.49 -10.67 6.32
C LEU A 152 -7.36 -11.31 7.14
N LYS A 153 -7.13 -10.86 8.38
CA LYS A 153 -6.01 -11.32 9.22
C LYS A 153 -6.01 -12.86 9.41
N PRO A 154 -7.03 -13.48 10.02
CA PRO A 154 -7.05 -14.93 10.20
C PRO A 154 -7.13 -15.70 8.88
N LEU A 155 -7.70 -15.11 7.83
CA LEU A 155 -7.72 -15.71 6.49
C LEU A 155 -6.31 -15.76 5.87
N ALA A 156 -5.56 -14.67 5.98
CA ALA A 156 -4.20 -14.56 5.47
C ALA A 156 -3.25 -15.48 6.26
N GLU A 157 -3.35 -15.49 7.58
CA GLU A 157 -2.60 -16.41 8.45
C GLU A 157 -2.92 -17.87 8.13
N HIS A 158 -4.18 -18.17 7.78
CA HIS A 158 -4.58 -19.50 7.29
C HIS A 158 -3.78 -19.94 6.05
N PHE A 159 -3.40 -19.02 5.17
CA PHE A 159 -2.52 -19.29 4.02
C PHE A 159 -1.03 -19.01 4.26
N GLY A 160 -0.64 -18.63 5.49
CA GLY A 160 0.76 -18.41 5.86
C GLY A 160 1.27 -17.00 5.61
N VAL A 161 0.35 -16.05 5.39
CA VAL A 161 0.66 -14.62 5.32
C VAL A 161 0.44 -14.01 6.70
N ASN A 162 1.50 -13.48 7.30
CA ASN A 162 1.41 -12.79 8.57
C ASN A 162 0.94 -11.35 8.36
N ILE A 163 -0.27 -11.03 8.84
CA ILE A 163 -0.81 -9.67 8.82
C ILE A 163 -0.58 -9.02 10.18
N ALA A 164 0.08 -7.87 10.19
CA ALA A 164 0.27 -7.08 11.40
C ALA A 164 -1.08 -6.67 11.99
N ASP A 165 -1.22 -6.71 13.31
CA ASP A 165 -2.33 -6.04 13.98
C ASP A 165 -2.34 -4.55 13.62
N GLU A 166 -3.52 -4.05 13.23
CA GLU A 166 -3.81 -2.62 13.25
C GLU A 166 -3.68 -2.16 14.72
N PRO A 167 -2.95 -1.07 15.02
CA PRO A 167 -2.77 -0.66 16.40
C PRO A 167 -4.12 -0.22 16.98
N ALA A 168 -4.67 -1.03 17.89
CA ALA A 168 -5.78 -0.61 18.73
C ALA A 168 -5.35 0.59 19.59
N PRO A 169 -6.26 1.52 19.93
CA PRO A 169 -5.93 2.67 20.76
C PRO A 169 -5.37 2.19 22.11
N ALA A 170 -4.12 2.54 22.42
CA ALA A 170 -3.44 2.05 23.60
C ALA A 170 -4.07 2.61 24.89
N ALA A 171 -4.60 1.73 25.73
CA ALA A 171 -4.69 1.96 27.18
C ALA A 171 -3.37 1.53 27.85
N PRO A 172 -2.93 2.16 28.95
CA PRO A 172 -1.54 2.02 29.39
C PRO A 172 -1.28 0.82 30.32
N THR A 173 -0.02 0.37 30.29
CA THR A 173 0.76 -0.50 31.21
C THR A 173 0.78 -2.01 30.93
N PRO A 174 1.76 -2.81 31.45
CA PRO A 174 3.22 -2.67 31.70
C PRO A 174 4.05 -3.78 30.94
N PRO A 175 5.40 -3.90 31.05
CA PRO A 175 6.20 -4.64 30.07
C PRO A 175 6.23 -6.16 30.27
N VAL A 176 6.09 -6.91 29.17
CA VAL A 176 6.35 -8.36 29.09
C VAL A 176 7.48 -8.66 28.10
N VAL A 177 8.23 -9.68 28.51
CA VAL A 177 9.39 -10.38 27.94
C VAL A 177 9.26 -10.71 26.44
N THR A 178 10.39 -10.61 25.74
CA THR A 178 10.63 -10.87 24.30
C THR A 178 10.36 -12.30 23.82
N PRO A 179 9.87 -12.44 22.56
CA PRO A 179 10.30 -13.51 21.64
C PRO A 179 10.75 -12.96 20.24
N PRO A 180 11.25 -13.82 19.31
CA PRO A 180 12.33 -13.51 18.36
C PRO A 180 11.84 -13.19 16.90
N PRO A 181 12.69 -13.29 15.84
CA PRO A 181 12.92 -12.24 14.84
C PRO A 181 11.86 -12.14 13.73
N VAL A 182 11.87 -10.99 13.07
CA VAL A 182 10.84 -10.37 12.24
C VAL A 182 10.64 -11.07 10.89
N GLU A 183 9.38 -11.40 10.56
CA GLU A 183 8.92 -11.70 9.20
C GLU A 183 8.14 -10.51 8.62
N THR A 184 8.31 -10.32 7.31
CA THR A 184 7.88 -9.18 6.49
C THR A 184 6.34 -9.05 6.37
N LYS A 185 5.85 -7.81 6.55
CA LYS A 185 4.43 -7.41 6.61
C LYS A 185 4.00 -6.67 5.34
N ILE A 186 2.80 -6.95 4.81
CA ILE A 186 2.12 -6.17 3.75
C ILE A 186 0.78 -5.62 4.27
N SER A 187 0.44 -4.38 3.89
CA SER A 187 -0.80 -3.67 4.23
C SER A 187 -1.66 -3.41 2.98
N LEU A 188 -2.97 -3.66 3.06
CA LEU A 188 -3.95 -3.49 1.98
C LEU A 188 -4.88 -2.30 2.27
N SER A 189 -4.73 -1.22 1.51
CA SER A 189 -5.68 -0.10 1.30
C SER A 189 -5.07 1.06 0.50
N LYS A 190 -3.87 0.87 -0.08
CA LYS A 190 -3.03 1.96 -0.63
C LYS A 190 -2.69 1.74 -2.10
N VAL A 191 -2.72 2.82 -2.88
CA VAL A 191 -2.16 2.88 -4.24
C VAL A 191 -0.65 3.05 -4.11
N SER A 192 0.09 1.96 -4.25
CA SER A 192 1.55 2.05 -4.27
C SER A 192 2.01 2.51 -5.65
N LEU A 193 2.74 3.62 -5.73
CA LEU A 193 3.44 3.98 -6.97
C LEU A 193 4.71 3.13 -7.07
N THR A 194 4.91 2.50 -8.23
CA THR A 194 6.09 1.67 -8.51
C THR A 194 6.83 2.18 -9.73
N LYS A 195 8.04 1.67 -10.00
CA LYS A 195 8.76 1.99 -11.25
C LYS A 195 7.95 1.63 -12.50
N GLU A 196 7.04 0.66 -12.39
CA GLU A 196 6.21 0.15 -13.48
C GLU A 196 4.92 0.96 -13.69
N LYS A 197 4.44 1.64 -12.64
CA LYS A 197 3.33 2.60 -12.67
C LYS A 197 3.75 3.88 -11.94
N PRO A 198 4.60 4.71 -12.57
CA PRO A 198 5.24 5.83 -11.88
C PRO A 198 4.32 7.03 -11.70
N ALA A 199 3.11 7.04 -12.28
CA ALA A 199 2.21 8.17 -12.15
C ALA A 199 0.74 7.75 -12.05
N ILE A 200 -0.03 8.57 -11.35
CA ILE A 200 -1.50 8.51 -11.30
C ILE A 200 -2.05 9.92 -11.50
N SER A 201 -3.14 10.04 -12.26
CA SER A 201 -3.86 11.30 -12.43
C SER A 201 -5.17 11.22 -11.66
N LEU A 202 -5.37 12.17 -10.76
CA LEU A 202 -6.62 12.37 -10.06
C LEU A 202 -7.48 13.31 -10.89
N THR A 203 -8.72 12.91 -11.17
CA THR A 203 -9.63 13.66 -12.04
C THR A 203 -9.77 15.10 -11.58
N LYS A 204 -9.90 16.03 -12.54
CA LYS A 204 -10.11 17.47 -12.27
C LYS A 204 -11.25 17.69 -11.28
N ARG A 205 -10.99 18.51 -10.26
CA ARG A 205 -11.96 18.96 -9.26
C ARG A 205 -11.73 20.42 -8.95
N ASP A 206 -12.78 21.12 -8.55
CA ASP A 206 -12.66 22.50 -8.06
C ASP A 206 -12.06 22.57 -6.66
N ASN A 207 -12.03 21.44 -5.95
CA ASN A 207 -11.59 21.34 -4.58
C ASN A 207 -11.07 19.92 -4.30
N PHE A 208 -9.80 19.82 -3.89
CA PHE A 208 -9.19 18.56 -3.44
C PHE A 208 -9.16 18.42 -1.91
N GLY A 209 -9.79 19.34 -1.16
CA GLY A 209 -9.81 19.36 0.29
C GLY A 209 -8.42 19.59 0.89
N GLU A 210 -8.17 19.03 2.08
CA GLU A 210 -6.84 19.03 2.68
C GLU A 210 -6.08 17.80 2.18
N ILE A 211 -5.04 18.03 1.37
CA ILE A 211 -4.12 16.98 0.93
C ILE A 211 -3.05 16.85 2.01
N ARG A 212 -2.85 15.64 2.56
CA ARG A 212 -1.93 15.39 3.68
C ARG A 212 -0.85 14.41 3.27
N ILE A 213 0.41 14.73 3.56
CA ILE A 213 1.57 13.90 3.26
C ILE A 213 2.22 13.54 4.59
N ASN A 214 2.35 12.25 4.85
CA ASN A 214 2.96 11.73 6.06
C ASN A 214 4.28 11.02 5.74
N LEU A 215 5.32 11.29 6.53
CA LEU A 215 6.57 10.54 6.55
C LEU A 215 6.67 9.77 7.87
N ASN A 216 6.77 8.44 7.79
CA ASN A 216 6.91 7.57 8.96
C ASN A 216 8.15 6.66 8.81
N TRP A 217 8.79 6.30 9.93
CA TRP A 217 9.96 5.44 9.97
C TRP A 217 10.12 4.76 11.35
N HIS A 218 10.81 3.62 11.38
CA HIS A 218 11.11 2.96 12.65
C HIS A 218 12.30 3.62 13.36
N ARG A 219 12.04 4.34 14.46
CA ARG A 219 13.08 4.83 15.37
C ARG A 219 13.58 3.66 16.24
N GLY A 220 14.81 3.19 15.99
CA GLY A 220 15.43 2.15 16.82
C GLY A 220 15.44 2.53 18.30
N SER A 221 15.10 1.59 19.19
CA SER A 221 15.03 1.83 20.63
C SER A 221 16.42 2.16 21.20
N SER A 222 16.57 3.37 21.76
CA SER A 222 17.74 3.74 22.54
C SER A 222 17.72 2.94 23.85
N LYS A 223 18.70 2.04 24.03
CA LYS A 223 18.86 1.25 25.25
C LYS A 223 19.22 2.19 26.42
N SER A 224 18.26 2.46 27.30
CA SER A 224 18.51 3.05 28.62
C SER A 224 19.20 2.02 29.52
N GLY A 225 20.52 2.15 29.63
CA GLY A 225 21.36 1.35 30.52
C GLY A 225 22.76 1.96 30.58
N PHE A 226 23.54 1.58 31.58
CA PHE A 226 24.88 2.12 31.92
C PHE A 226 25.94 2.08 30.78
N ALA A 227 25.57 1.60 29.59
CA ALA A 227 26.32 1.66 28.33
C ALA A 227 26.04 2.94 27.49
N GLY A 228 25.12 3.82 27.92
CA GLY A 228 24.68 5.03 27.21
C GLY A 228 25.72 6.16 27.10
N MET A 229 26.97 5.94 27.50
CA MET A 229 28.04 6.94 27.38
C MET A 229 28.69 6.95 25.97
N PHE A 230 28.36 5.97 25.12
CA PHE A 230 28.69 5.93 23.69
C PHE A 230 27.39 5.77 22.88
N GLY A 231 26.69 6.89 22.69
CA GLY A 231 25.32 6.92 22.16
C GLY A 231 25.17 6.44 20.71
N SER A 232 24.30 5.46 20.49
CA SER A 232 23.69 5.23 19.19
C SER A 232 22.59 6.28 18.97
N LYS A 233 22.86 7.29 18.15
CA LYS A 233 21.91 8.34 17.77
C LYS A 233 20.71 7.73 17.03
N GLY A 234 19.50 8.08 17.47
CA GLY A 234 18.26 7.70 16.79
C GLY A 234 18.21 8.26 15.36
N ILE A 235 17.37 7.67 14.52
CA ILE A 235 17.15 8.14 13.15
C ILE A 235 16.20 9.34 13.21
N ASP A 236 16.64 10.47 12.67
CA ASP A 236 15.83 11.68 12.49
C ASP A 236 15.67 11.97 11.00
N LEU A 237 14.45 11.80 10.50
CA LEU A 237 14.08 12.09 9.12
C LEU A 237 13.17 13.32 9.10
N ASP A 238 13.42 14.18 8.13
CA ASP A 238 12.63 15.38 7.90
C ASP A 238 11.97 15.34 6.52
N LEU A 239 10.80 15.95 6.44
CA LEU A 239 9.97 16.14 5.27
C LEU A 239 10.05 17.61 4.83
N GLY A 240 10.08 17.82 3.53
CA GLY A 240 10.03 19.14 2.93
C GLY A 240 9.40 19.13 1.56
N ALA A 241 9.20 20.33 1.00
CA ALA A 241 8.70 20.50 -0.34
C ALA A 241 9.28 21.71 -1.06
N PHE A 242 9.46 21.59 -2.37
CA PHE A 242 9.55 22.76 -3.25
C PHE A 242 8.16 23.02 -3.82
N VAL A 243 7.75 24.29 -3.82
CA VAL A 243 6.42 24.71 -4.29
C VAL A 243 6.59 25.80 -5.33
N GLU A 244 6.00 25.59 -6.51
CA GLU A 244 5.90 26.59 -7.57
C GLU A 244 4.43 26.94 -7.77
N LEU A 245 4.12 28.24 -7.74
CA LEU A 245 2.80 28.77 -8.06
C LEU A 245 2.67 29.06 -9.57
N GLN A 246 1.45 29.20 -10.05
CA GLN A 246 1.16 29.45 -11.47
C GLN A 246 1.73 30.78 -11.99
N ASP A 247 2.00 31.74 -11.12
CA ASP A 247 2.64 33.02 -11.44
C ASP A 247 4.18 32.93 -11.48
N GLY A 248 4.74 31.76 -11.19
CA GLY A 248 6.18 31.50 -11.15
C GLY A 248 6.85 31.78 -9.80
N TYR A 249 6.09 32.18 -8.76
CA TYR A 249 6.63 32.25 -7.40
C TYR A 249 7.08 30.86 -6.95
N LYS A 250 8.27 30.80 -6.35
CA LYS A 250 8.89 29.56 -5.87
C LYS A 250 9.29 29.69 -4.42
N SER A 251 8.97 28.66 -3.63
CA SER A 251 9.31 28.59 -2.22
C SER A 251 9.79 27.21 -1.82
N VAL A 252 10.59 27.16 -0.75
CA VAL A 252 10.99 25.92 -0.08
C VAL A 252 10.26 25.85 1.25
N ILE A 253 9.64 24.70 1.52
CA ILE A 253 9.00 24.36 2.79
C ILE A 253 9.85 23.30 3.50
N GLN A 254 10.41 23.63 4.66
CA GLN A 254 11.22 22.72 5.47
C GLN A 254 11.50 23.30 6.86
N ALA A 255 11.86 22.43 7.82
CA ALA A 255 12.29 22.87 9.16
C ALA A 255 13.61 23.66 9.13
N LEU A 256 14.55 23.31 8.24
CA LEU A 256 15.84 24.01 8.11
C LEU A 256 15.63 25.47 7.70
N GLY A 257 16.05 26.39 8.58
CA GLY A 257 15.85 27.83 8.36
C GLY A 257 14.42 28.33 8.66
N ASN A 258 13.62 27.54 9.41
CA ASN A 258 12.26 27.89 9.85
C ASN A 258 11.27 28.23 8.72
N ALA A 259 11.41 27.59 7.55
CA ALA A 259 10.57 27.82 6.39
C ALA A 259 9.34 26.88 6.42
N PHE A 260 8.47 27.01 7.41
CA PHE A 260 7.34 26.08 7.61
C PHE A 260 6.16 26.28 6.65
N GLY A 261 6.11 27.39 5.92
CA GLY A 261 4.98 27.72 5.03
C GLY A 261 3.67 28.00 5.76
N ASP A 262 2.62 28.24 4.99
CA ASP A 262 1.27 28.53 5.48
C ASP A 262 0.24 27.74 4.66
N TYR A 263 -0.80 27.24 5.33
CA TYR A 263 -1.86 26.46 4.70
C TYR A 263 -2.93 27.35 4.06
N ARG A 264 -3.15 28.54 4.62
CA ARG A 264 -4.20 29.48 4.20
C ARG A 264 -3.67 30.54 3.24
N ASP A 265 -2.42 30.94 3.43
CA ASP A 265 -1.75 31.95 2.60
C ASP A 265 -0.71 31.29 1.67
N GLU A 266 -0.27 32.03 0.65
CA GLU A 266 0.79 31.57 -0.26
C GLU A 266 2.03 31.12 0.56
N PRO A 267 2.56 29.92 0.31
CA PRO A 267 2.40 29.09 -0.90
C PRO A 267 1.32 28.00 -0.82
N TYR A 268 0.39 28.08 0.15
CA TYR A 268 -0.69 27.12 0.39
C TYR A 268 -0.22 25.71 0.78
N VAL A 269 1.03 25.61 1.23
CA VAL A 269 1.68 24.41 1.70
C VAL A 269 2.32 24.71 3.04
N GLN A 270 2.01 23.88 4.04
CA GLN A 270 2.52 24.02 5.39
C GLN A 270 3.15 22.70 5.84
N LEU A 271 4.40 22.77 6.29
CA LEU A 271 4.98 21.75 7.15
C LEU A 271 4.39 21.96 8.55
N LYS A 272 3.61 21.00 9.02
CA LYS A 272 3.09 21.02 10.38
C LYS A 272 4.29 20.82 11.29
N GLY A 273 4.68 21.91 11.94
CA GLY A 273 5.90 22.01 12.72
C GLY A 273 6.12 20.79 13.60
N ASP A 274 7.31 20.23 13.45
CA ASP A 274 8.00 19.33 14.37
C ASP A 274 7.50 19.50 15.81
N ASP A 275 6.89 18.45 16.35
CA ASP A 275 6.73 18.29 17.78
C ASP A 275 8.14 18.10 18.36
N ARG A 276 8.78 19.24 18.67
CA ARG A 276 10.17 19.45 19.14
C ARG A 276 10.57 18.68 20.42
N THR A 277 9.80 17.69 20.81
CA THR A 277 9.97 16.81 21.97
C THR A 277 10.26 15.36 21.56
N GLY A 278 9.98 14.98 20.31
CA GLY A 278 10.07 13.60 19.85
C GLY A 278 8.96 12.68 20.39
N ASP A 279 7.86 13.25 20.93
CA ASP A 279 6.81 12.50 21.63
C ASP A 279 5.62 12.07 20.76
N VAL A 280 5.43 12.64 19.55
CA VAL A 280 4.37 12.17 18.64
C VAL A 280 4.84 10.96 17.83
N SER A 281 4.11 9.84 17.98
CA SER A 281 4.32 8.55 17.31
C SER A 281 4.01 8.52 15.80
N ASP A 282 3.50 9.61 15.25
CA ASP A 282 2.80 9.62 13.96
C ASP A 282 3.64 10.20 12.80
N GLY A 283 4.93 10.49 13.02
CA GLY A 283 5.85 10.98 11.99
C GLY A 283 5.67 12.47 11.63
N GLU A 284 6.23 12.89 10.49
CA GLU A 284 6.13 14.28 10.01
C GLU A 284 4.99 14.48 9.02
N TRP A 285 4.38 15.68 9.03
CA TRP A 285 3.21 16.01 8.23
C TRP A 285 3.40 17.28 7.40
N LEU A 286 3.18 17.17 6.09
CA LEU A 286 3.08 18.29 5.17
C LEU A 286 1.64 18.37 4.65
N HIS A 287 1.02 19.54 4.75
CA HIS A 287 -0.36 19.78 4.34
C HIS A 287 -0.38 20.73 3.15
N ILE A 288 -1.13 20.38 2.10
CA ILE A 288 -1.37 21.21 0.92
C ILE A 288 -2.86 21.57 0.90
N ASN A 289 -3.16 22.85 0.76
CA ASN A 289 -4.54 23.32 0.63
C ASN A 289 -5.05 23.09 -0.79
N GLY A 290 -5.71 21.95 -0.99
CA GLY A 290 -6.27 21.53 -2.27
C GLY A 290 -7.44 22.39 -2.77
N ARG A 291 -7.95 23.34 -1.98
CA ARG A 291 -8.90 24.37 -2.45
C ARG A 291 -8.20 25.43 -3.30
N GLU A 292 -6.92 25.66 -3.02
CA GLU A 292 -6.09 26.64 -3.74
C GLU A 292 -5.22 25.97 -4.81
N TRP A 293 -5.51 24.71 -5.17
CA TRP A 293 -4.76 23.96 -6.18
C TRP A 293 -4.64 24.71 -7.51
N LYS A 294 -5.64 25.51 -7.87
CA LYS A 294 -5.64 26.38 -9.05
C LYS A 294 -4.49 27.40 -9.09
N HIS A 295 -3.95 27.78 -7.93
CA HIS A 295 -2.80 28.68 -7.79
C HIS A 295 -1.46 27.94 -7.76
N ILE A 296 -1.48 26.65 -7.45
CA ILE A 296 -0.29 25.80 -7.38
C ILE A 296 -0.02 25.22 -8.76
N ARG A 297 1.20 25.39 -9.26
CA ARG A 297 1.68 24.74 -10.48
C ARG A 297 2.23 23.36 -10.15
N GLU A 298 3.05 23.27 -9.10
CA GLU A 298 3.77 22.06 -8.76
C GLU A 298 4.19 22.02 -7.28
N VAL A 299 4.16 20.83 -6.69
CA VAL A 299 4.78 20.53 -5.39
C VAL A 299 5.70 19.32 -5.53
N LEU A 300 7.02 19.50 -5.32
CA LEU A 300 8.00 18.42 -5.25
C LEU A 300 8.28 18.08 -3.78
N ILE A 301 7.85 16.89 -3.35
CA ILE A 301 8.01 16.39 -1.98
C ILE A 301 9.37 15.71 -1.87
N TYR A 302 10.11 16.00 -0.79
CA TYR A 302 11.37 15.34 -0.48
C TYR A 302 11.49 15.02 1.01
N ALA A 303 12.35 14.06 1.34
CA ALA A 303 12.79 13.83 2.72
C ALA A 303 14.31 13.85 2.81
N PHE A 304 14.85 14.17 3.99
CA PHE A 304 16.28 14.10 4.26
C PHE A 304 16.59 13.51 5.63
N ILE A 305 17.74 12.87 5.75
CA ILE A 305 18.28 12.36 7.01
C ILE A 305 19.00 13.54 7.69
N TYR A 306 18.45 14.05 8.79
CA TYR A 306 19.07 15.11 9.58
C TYR A 306 20.09 14.54 10.56
N GLU A 307 19.75 13.44 11.24
CA GLU A 307 20.64 12.75 12.17
C GLU A 307 20.44 11.22 12.11
N GLY A 308 21.49 10.45 12.37
CA GLY A 308 21.41 8.98 12.48
C GLY A 308 22.08 8.22 11.32
N VAL A 309 21.33 7.34 10.65
CA VAL A 309 21.87 6.33 9.72
C VAL A 309 22.46 6.94 8.44
N PRO A 310 23.52 6.35 7.87
CA PRO A 310 24.18 6.91 6.68
C PRO A 310 23.48 6.59 5.34
N SER A 311 22.36 5.85 5.37
CA SER A 311 21.73 5.26 4.18
C SER A 311 20.25 4.94 4.40
N TRP A 312 19.45 5.08 3.33
CA TRP A 312 18.00 4.97 3.32
C TRP A 312 17.46 3.54 3.44
N ASP A 313 18.22 2.54 2.97
CA ASP A 313 17.89 1.11 3.16
C ASP A 313 17.75 0.70 4.63
N LYS A 314 18.22 1.55 5.56
CA LYS A 314 18.18 1.32 7.02
C LYS A 314 17.14 2.16 7.75
N THR A 315 16.40 3.03 7.04
CA THR A 315 15.42 3.91 7.68
C THR A 315 14.03 3.28 7.78
N ASP A 316 13.70 2.35 6.89
CA ASP A 316 12.32 1.87 6.66
C ASP A 316 11.33 3.03 6.48
N GLY A 317 11.79 4.08 5.78
CA GLY A 317 10.99 5.28 5.54
C GLY A 317 9.82 4.99 4.59
N VAL A 318 8.62 5.37 4.98
CA VAL A 318 7.41 5.27 4.18
C VAL A 318 6.78 6.65 4.08
N VAL A 319 6.46 7.07 2.84
CA VAL A 319 5.67 8.28 2.60
C VAL A 319 4.31 7.92 2.05
N THR A 320 3.27 8.48 2.67
CA THR A 320 1.88 8.32 2.25
C THR A 320 1.27 9.68 1.92
N ILE A 321 0.69 9.80 0.73
CA ILE A 321 -0.08 10.97 0.26
C ILE A 321 -1.56 10.65 0.37
N HIS A 322 -2.29 11.42 1.16
CA HIS A 322 -3.73 11.32 1.34
C HIS A 322 -4.42 12.46 0.59
N VAL A 323 -5.21 12.10 -0.41
CA VAL A 323 -6.14 13.04 -1.07
C VAL A 323 -7.57 12.63 -0.67
N PRO A 324 -8.41 13.55 -0.18
CA PRO A 324 -9.82 13.28 0.12
C PRO A 324 -10.55 12.51 -0.97
N ASP A 325 -11.33 11.52 -0.54
CA ASP A 325 -12.10 10.61 -1.40
C ASP A 325 -11.26 9.84 -2.43
N GLN A 326 -9.95 9.72 -2.21
CA GLN A 326 -9.04 8.91 -3.00
C GLN A 326 -8.31 7.92 -2.09
N PRO A 327 -7.97 6.73 -2.61
CA PRO A 327 -7.07 5.84 -1.90
C PRO A 327 -5.74 6.55 -1.58
N PRO A 328 -5.15 6.32 -0.40
CA PRO A 328 -3.83 6.84 -0.07
C PRO A 328 -2.78 6.33 -1.06
N ILE A 329 -1.87 7.20 -1.46
CA ILE A 329 -0.77 6.87 -2.38
C ILE A 329 0.51 6.65 -1.56
N GLU A 330 1.10 5.46 -1.59
CA GLU A 330 2.30 5.13 -0.81
C GLU A 330 3.54 4.98 -1.69
N THR A 331 4.70 5.40 -1.15
CA THR A 331 6.01 5.02 -1.67
C THR A 331 6.99 4.75 -0.53
N ARG A 332 7.86 3.76 -0.72
CA ARG A 332 8.90 3.37 0.24
C ARG A 332 10.25 3.95 -0.16
N LEU A 333 11.03 4.36 0.84
CA LEU A 333 12.34 4.99 0.69
C LEU A 333 13.45 3.96 0.94
N THR A 334 13.48 2.88 0.14
CA THR A 334 14.35 1.71 0.38
C THR A 334 15.56 1.60 -0.56
N GLU A 335 15.69 2.50 -1.53
CA GLU A 335 16.57 2.33 -2.69
C GLU A 335 17.84 3.22 -2.66
N GLY A 336 18.31 3.63 -1.47
CA GLY A 336 19.42 4.60 -1.34
C GLY A 336 20.82 3.99 -1.24
N GLU A 337 21.81 4.71 -1.78
CA GLU A 337 23.24 4.43 -1.59
C GLU A 337 23.78 5.15 -0.34
N ASN A 338 24.81 4.58 0.28
CA ASN A 338 25.58 5.24 1.35
C ASN A 338 26.02 6.65 0.90
N ARG A 339 25.74 7.69 1.71
CA ARG A 339 26.11 9.12 1.54
C ARG A 339 25.17 10.00 0.71
N ARG A 340 24.06 9.50 0.16
CA ARG A 340 22.99 10.37 -0.39
C ARG A 340 21.90 10.52 0.66
N THR A 341 21.93 11.59 1.43
CA THR A 341 21.06 11.80 2.61
C THR A 341 19.73 12.46 2.28
N LEU A 342 19.47 12.80 1.01
CA LEU A 342 18.22 13.42 0.57
C LEU A 342 17.54 12.56 -0.48
N CYS A 343 16.22 12.44 -0.44
CA CYS A 343 15.40 11.71 -1.41
C CYS A 343 14.28 12.62 -1.93
N ALA A 344 14.24 12.86 -3.24
CA ALA A 344 13.07 13.39 -3.93
C ALA A 344 12.06 12.26 -4.11
N ILE A 345 10.86 12.42 -3.56
CA ILE A 345 9.93 11.32 -3.32
C ILE A 345 8.86 11.28 -4.41
N ALA A 346 8.09 12.35 -4.50
CA ALA A 346 6.98 12.46 -5.42
C ALA A 346 6.78 13.91 -5.87
N ARG A 347 6.23 14.06 -7.06
CA ARG A 347 5.91 15.34 -7.69
C ARG A 347 4.41 15.41 -7.93
N LEU A 348 3.74 16.42 -7.40
CA LEU A 348 2.34 16.70 -7.67
C LEU A 348 2.28 17.86 -8.66
N VAL A 349 1.82 17.61 -9.88
CA VAL A 349 1.76 18.58 -10.98
C VAL A 349 0.31 18.95 -11.25
N ASN A 350 0.03 20.24 -11.37
CA ASN A 350 -1.25 20.73 -11.82
C ASN A 350 -1.34 20.66 -13.34
N GLU A 351 -2.04 19.64 -13.85
CA GLU A 351 -2.33 19.48 -15.27
C GLU A 351 -3.78 19.90 -15.55
N ASN A 352 -3.98 21.16 -15.97
CA ASN A 352 -5.30 21.70 -16.32
C ASN A 352 -6.36 21.62 -15.20
N GLY A 353 -5.92 21.72 -13.94
CA GLY A 353 -6.75 21.60 -12.74
C GLY A 353 -6.91 20.17 -12.21
N ALA A 354 -6.34 19.17 -12.88
CA ALA A 354 -6.14 17.84 -12.32
C ALA A 354 -4.85 17.77 -11.50
N ILE A 355 -4.77 16.81 -10.58
CA ILE A 355 -3.50 16.49 -9.89
C ILE A 355 -2.90 15.28 -10.59
N LYS A 356 -1.71 15.43 -11.16
CA LYS A 356 -0.89 14.29 -11.55
C LYS A 356 0.17 14.05 -10.47
N VAL A 357 0.14 12.89 -9.85
CA VAL A 357 1.14 12.46 -8.88
C VAL A 357 2.15 11.58 -9.59
N GLU A 358 3.41 11.96 -9.60
CA GLU A 358 4.53 11.21 -10.18
C GLU A 358 5.47 10.74 -9.06
N ARG A 359 5.83 9.46 -9.04
CA ARG A 359 6.88 8.90 -8.19
C ARG A 359 8.23 9.24 -8.79
N ILE A 360 9.06 9.86 -7.97
CA ILE A 360 10.43 10.24 -8.32
C ILE A 360 11.42 9.23 -7.71
N ASN A 361 11.38 9.04 -6.38
CA ASN A 361 12.31 8.22 -5.61
C ASN A 361 13.77 8.31 -6.10
N GLN A 362 14.30 9.53 -6.20
CA GLN A 362 15.67 9.81 -6.62
C GLN A 362 16.46 10.42 -5.47
N TYR A 363 17.70 9.94 -5.26
CA TYR A 363 18.51 10.29 -4.11
C TYR A 363 19.61 11.30 -4.47
N PHE A 364 19.91 12.22 -3.54
CA PHE A 364 20.85 13.33 -3.70
C PHE A 364 21.67 13.54 -2.43
N LYS A 365 22.80 14.26 -2.53
CA LYS A 365 23.62 14.62 -1.36
C LYS A 365 23.04 15.77 -0.53
N GLY A 366 22.20 16.60 -1.13
CA GLY A 366 21.65 17.79 -0.50
C GLY A 366 20.64 18.48 -1.41
N GLN A 367 19.96 19.48 -0.85
CA GLN A 367 18.90 20.22 -1.53
C GLN A 367 19.42 20.96 -2.77
N ASP A 368 20.68 21.39 -2.77
CA ASP A 368 21.32 22.08 -3.90
C ASP A 368 21.53 21.17 -5.12
N GLU A 369 21.84 19.89 -4.91
CA GLU A 369 21.97 18.91 -5.98
C GLU A 369 20.59 18.56 -6.56
N MET A 370 19.59 18.36 -5.68
CA MET A 370 18.20 18.13 -6.09
C MET A 370 17.64 19.33 -6.87
N ASP A 371 17.80 20.54 -6.35
CA ASP A 371 17.37 21.79 -7.01
C ASP A 371 17.93 21.89 -8.43
N ARG A 372 19.23 21.67 -8.60
CA ARG A 372 19.86 21.66 -9.93
C ARG A 372 19.31 20.57 -10.84
N ALA A 373 19.02 19.39 -10.31
CA ALA A 373 18.48 18.27 -11.08
C ALA A 373 17.06 18.54 -11.60
N PHE A 374 16.23 19.24 -10.83
CA PHE A 374 14.85 19.57 -11.21
C PHE A 374 14.68 20.99 -11.78
N GLY A 375 15.72 21.82 -11.75
CA GLY A 375 15.74 23.14 -12.38
C GLY A 375 14.96 24.22 -11.62
N TRP A 376 14.94 24.18 -10.28
CA TRP A 376 14.16 25.13 -9.49
C TRP A 376 14.83 26.51 -9.38
N GLY A 377 16.16 26.57 -9.26
CA GLY A 377 16.97 27.78 -9.28
C GLY A 377 17.05 28.51 -7.93
N PHE A 378 16.96 27.79 -6.81
CA PHE A 378 17.09 28.39 -5.49
C PHE A 378 18.54 28.79 -5.16
N ARG A 379 18.69 29.64 -4.14
CA ARG A 379 20.00 29.97 -3.56
C ARG A 379 20.13 29.29 -2.20
N TRP A 380 21.15 28.46 -2.05
CA TRP A 380 21.34 27.64 -0.86
C TRP A 380 22.43 28.19 0.05
N SER A 381 22.19 28.10 1.36
CA SER A 381 23.17 28.29 2.42
C SER A 381 23.00 27.18 3.46
N ALA A 382 24.03 26.92 4.26
CA ALA A 382 23.91 25.99 5.38
C ALA A 382 22.82 26.48 6.35
N GLY A 383 22.00 25.54 6.84
CA GLY A 383 20.94 25.81 7.81
C GLY A 383 20.93 24.73 8.89
N SER A 384 20.36 25.05 10.04
CA SER A 384 20.06 24.10 11.13
C SER A 384 18.57 24.14 11.43
N LYS A 385 18.09 23.13 12.17
CA LYS A 385 16.83 23.25 12.91
C LYS A 385 16.94 24.33 13.99
#